data_AF-A0A2U1L7C4-F1
#
_entry.id   AF-A0A2U1L7C4-F1
#
_cell.length_a   1.000
_cell.length_b   1.000
_cell.length_c   1.000
_cell.angle_alpha   90.00
_cell.angle_beta   90.00
_cell.angle_gamma   90.00
#
_symmetry.space_group_name_H-M   'P 1'
#
loop_
_entity.id
_entity.type
_entity.pdbx_description
1 polymer ?
#
loop_
_entity_poly.entity_id
_entity_poly.type
_entity_poly.pdbx_seq_one_letter_code
_entity_poly.pdbx_strand_id
1 'polypeptide(L)'
;MFNLYRASQMLFPGEKILDDANKFSHKFLTDKRSRNELLDKWVISKDLPGEVGYALDVPWYASLTRLEARYYLEQYGGDDDVWIGKTLYRMGNVNNNKYLEMAKLDYNHCQTIHQLEWSQMQKGAHTRNFYGHITRQQPAYLSQRDTMSDLLGPKPGCYSKPYITSIFTKSQFSNVDLQAFVIEFINAQHHDKNQKPWHIVMDAVHETLNQI
;
A
#
# COMPACT_ATOMS: atom_id res chain seq x y z
N MET A 1 -20.13 -16.95 4.53
CA MET A 1 -20.46 -15.51 4.45
C MET A 1 -19.24 -14.65 4.15
N PHE A 2 -18.08 -14.93 4.75
CA PHE A 2 -16.85 -14.17 4.51
C PHE A 2 -16.45 -14.04 3.03
N ASN A 3 -16.38 -15.16 2.28
CA ASN A 3 -16.06 -15.11 0.86
C ASN A 3 -17.09 -14.34 0.01
N LEU A 4 -18.37 -14.36 0.41
CA LEU A 4 -19.42 -13.56 -0.25
C LEU A 4 -19.18 -12.07 -0.03
N TYR A 5 -18.81 -11.68 1.20
CA TYR A 5 -18.45 -10.30 1.52
C TYR A 5 -17.27 -9.81 0.66
N ARG A 6 -16.20 -10.61 0.56
CA ARG A 6 -15.05 -10.27 -0.31
C ARG A 6 -15.46 -10.12 -1.77
N ALA A 7 -16.23 -11.07 -2.31
CA ALA A 7 -16.68 -11.04 -3.71
C ALA A 7 -17.60 -9.84 -4.00
N SER A 8 -18.49 -9.51 -3.07
CA SER A 8 -19.45 -8.40 -3.21
C SER A 8 -18.78 -7.02 -3.29
N GLN A 9 -17.52 -6.88 -2.88
CA GLN A 9 -16.79 -5.61 -2.97
C GLN A 9 -16.27 -5.31 -4.39
N MET A 10 -16.33 -6.28 -5.31
CA MET A 10 -15.97 -6.13 -6.73
C MET A 10 -17.17 -5.73 -7.61
N LEU A 11 -18.21 -5.14 -7.02
CA LEU A 11 -19.43 -4.75 -7.73
C LEU A 11 -19.18 -3.62 -8.74
N PHE A 12 -19.84 -3.70 -9.88
CA PHE A 12 -19.91 -2.61 -10.85
C PHE A 12 -21.11 -1.70 -10.57
N PRO A 13 -21.04 -0.42 -11.00
CA PRO A 13 -22.17 0.50 -10.87
C PRO A 13 -23.46 -0.07 -11.50
N GLY A 14 -24.53 -0.14 -10.71
CA GLY A 14 -25.85 -0.66 -11.14
C GLY A 14 -26.15 -2.11 -10.72
N GLU A 15 -25.17 -2.85 -10.19
CA GLU A 15 -25.37 -4.24 -9.74
C GLU A 15 -26.02 -4.32 -8.35
N LYS A 16 -27.35 -4.29 -8.32
CA LYS A 16 -28.13 -4.33 -7.05
C LYS A 16 -27.89 -5.58 -6.21
N ILE A 17 -27.72 -6.74 -6.85
CA ILE A 17 -27.56 -8.02 -6.13
C ILE A 17 -26.28 -8.06 -5.29
N LEU A 18 -25.18 -7.50 -5.79
CA LEU A 18 -23.92 -7.45 -5.07
C LEU A 18 -23.94 -6.38 -3.97
N ASP A 19 -24.62 -5.26 -4.20
CA ASP A 19 -24.85 -4.25 -3.16
C ASP A 19 -25.65 -4.83 -1.97
N ASP A 20 -26.74 -5.55 -2.25
CA ASP A 20 -27.52 -6.24 -1.21
C ASP A 20 -26.71 -7.35 -0.51
N ALA A 21 -25.93 -8.14 -1.28
CA ALA A 21 -25.06 -9.16 -0.73
C ALA A 21 -23.96 -8.56 0.17
N ASN A 22 -23.39 -7.41 -0.21
CA ASN A 22 -22.40 -6.70 0.59
C ASN A 22 -22.99 -6.27 1.94
N LYS A 23 -24.12 -5.55 1.91
CA LYS A 23 -24.82 -5.09 3.11
C LYS A 23 -25.18 -6.25 4.05
N PHE A 24 -25.72 -7.33 3.49
CA PHE A 24 -26.12 -8.51 4.27
C PHE A 24 -24.91 -9.21 4.90
N SER A 25 -23.89 -9.51 4.10
CA SER A 25 -22.73 -10.26 4.56
C SER A 25 -21.87 -9.44 5.54
N HIS A 26 -21.70 -8.14 5.31
CA HIS A 26 -21.03 -7.23 6.24
C HIS A 26 -21.73 -7.18 7.60
N LYS A 27 -23.07 -7.01 7.60
CA LYS A 27 -23.86 -7.02 8.84
C LYS A 27 -23.73 -8.35 9.57
N PHE A 28 -23.89 -9.47 8.87
CA PHE A 28 -23.75 -10.80 9.45
C PHE A 28 -22.40 -11.01 10.14
N LEU A 29 -21.30 -10.64 9.47
CA LEU A 29 -19.95 -10.80 10.01
C LEU A 29 -19.69 -9.87 11.19
N THR A 30 -20.19 -8.63 11.13
CA THR A 30 -20.09 -7.66 12.23
C THR A 30 -20.83 -8.15 13.48
N ASP A 31 -22.05 -8.68 13.30
CA ASP A 31 -22.85 -9.24 14.39
C ASP A 31 -22.23 -10.52 14.97
N LYS A 32 -21.47 -11.29 14.17
CA LYS A 32 -20.71 -12.44 14.65
C LYS A 32 -19.46 -12.03 15.39
N ARG A 33 -18.76 -10.99 14.92
CA ARG A 33 -17.61 -10.39 15.60
C ARG A 33 -17.98 -9.85 16.98
N SER A 34 -19.08 -9.10 17.08
CA SER A 34 -19.52 -8.49 18.35
C SER A 34 -19.90 -9.52 19.42
N ARG A 35 -20.35 -10.71 19.01
CA ARG A 35 -20.67 -11.83 19.90
C ARG A 35 -19.50 -12.79 20.15
N ASN A 36 -18.34 -12.52 19.57
CA ASN A 36 -17.18 -13.41 19.59
C ASN A 36 -17.50 -14.83 19.04
N GLU A 37 -18.37 -14.88 18.02
CA GLU A 37 -18.85 -16.11 17.38
C GLU A 37 -18.25 -16.28 15.96
N LEU A 38 -17.06 -15.73 15.71
CA LEU A 38 -16.34 -15.91 14.44
C LEU A 38 -15.70 -17.31 14.39
N LEU A 39 -16.56 -18.31 14.27
CA LEU A 39 -16.23 -19.72 14.13
C LEU A 39 -16.89 -20.25 12.86
N ASP A 40 -16.19 -21.16 12.16
CA ASP A 40 -16.73 -21.83 11.00
C ASP A 40 -17.05 -23.29 11.32
N LYS A 41 -18.14 -23.80 10.74
CA LYS A 41 -18.59 -25.18 10.94
C LYS A 41 -17.76 -26.18 10.12
N TRP A 42 -17.14 -25.73 9.04
CA TRP A 42 -16.51 -26.56 8.01
C TRP A 42 -14.98 -26.54 8.09
N VAL A 43 -14.39 -25.65 8.88
CA VAL A 43 -12.94 -25.55 9.05
C VAL A 43 -12.56 -25.16 10.47
N ILE A 44 -11.55 -25.84 11.02
CA ILE A 44 -10.81 -25.43 12.20
C ILE A 44 -9.55 -24.77 11.68
N SER A 45 -9.56 -23.44 11.65
CA SER A 45 -8.44 -22.63 11.17
C SER A 45 -7.69 -21.98 12.33
N LYS A 46 -6.45 -21.59 12.08
CA LYS A 46 -5.59 -20.92 13.05
C LYS A 46 -6.17 -19.59 13.56
N ASP A 47 -6.62 -18.69 12.66
CA ASP A 47 -7.08 -17.34 13.06
C ASP A 47 -8.18 -16.76 12.14
N LEU A 48 -9.32 -17.46 12.05
CA LEU A 48 -10.50 -16.92 11.37
C LEU A 48 -10.97 -15.55 11.91
N PRO A 49 -10.97 -15.29 13.24
CA PRO A 49 -11.34 -13.98 13.76
C PRO A 49 -10.44 -12.87 13.24
N GLY A 50 -9.12 -13.10 13.14
CA GLY A 50 -8.18 -12.16 12.56
C GLY A 50 -8.43 -11.89 11.07
N GLU A 51 -8.65 -12.94 10.27
CA GLU A 51 -8.94 -12.79 8.82
C GLU A 51 -10.20 -11.95 8.58
N VAL A 52 -11.28 -12.29 9.29
CA VAL A 52 -12.56 -11.56 9.16
C VAL A 52 -12.43 -10.15 9.75
N GLY A 53 -11.71 -9.99 10.85
CA GLY A 53 -11.46 -8.70 11.49
C GLY A 53 -10.75 -7.73 10.55
N TYR A 54 -9.65 -8.17 9.93
CA TYR A 54 -8.91 -7.37 8.95
C TYR A 54 -9.82 -6.91 7.80
N ALA A 55 -10.61 -7.81 7.23
CA ALA A 55 -11.48 -7.46 6.10
C ALA A 55 -12.65 -6.53 6.45
N LEU A 56 -13.14 -6.56 7.69
CA LEU A 56 -14.16 -5.62 8.18
C LEU A 56 -13.58 -4.23 8.45
N ASP A 57 -12.32 -4.17 8.92
CA ASP A 57 -11.66 -2.92 9.28
C ASP A 57 -11.00 -2.24 8.06
N VAL A 58 -10.57 -3.03 7.07
CA VAL A 58 -9.91 -2.57 5.84
C VAL A 58 -10.72 -3.03 4.62
N PRO A 59 -11.52 -2.14 3.99
CA PRO A 59 -12.27 -2.50 2.80
C PRO A 59 -11.33 -2.77 1.62
N TRP A 60 -11.80 -3.56 0.65
CA TRP A 60 -11.02 -4.03 -0.49
C TRP A 60 -10.32 -2.89 -1.26
N TYR A 61 -11.01 -1.77 -1.49
CA TYR A 61 -10.45 -0.61 -2.19
C TYR A 61 -9.30 0.09 -1.43
N ALA A 62 -9.16 -0.17 -0.13
CA ALA A 62 -8.10 0.34 0.73
C ALA A 62 -7.10 -0.75 1.17
N SER A 63 -7.34 -2.02 0.79
CA SER A 63 -6.46 -3.14 1.12
C SER A 63 -5.23 -3.11 0.21
N LEU A 64 -4.15 -2.58 0.74
CA LEU A 64 -2.84 -2.61 0.10
C LEU A 64 -2.28 -4.03 0.09
N THR A 65 -1.71 -4.46 -1.04
CA THR A 65 -1.28 -5.86 -1.24
C THR A 65 -0.28 -6.32 -0.18
N ARG A 66 0.74 -5.51 0.13
CA ARG A 66 1.73 -5.85 1.17
C ARG A 66 1.17 -5.77 2.59
N LEU A 67 0.11 -4.98 2.80
CA LEU A 67 -0.58 -4.92 4.09
C LEU A 67 -1.39 -6.20 4.32
N GLU A 68 -2.22 -6.60 3.35
CA GLU A 68 -3.02 -7.83 3.42
C GLU A 68 -2.12 -9.06 3.58
N ALA A 69 -1.05 -9.17 2.78
CA ALA A 69 -0.08 -10.25 2.89
C ALA A 69 0.58 -10.30 4.28
N ARG A 70 0.90 -9.15 4.88
CA ARG A 70 1.53 -9.07 6.21
C ARG A 70 0.64 -9.66 7.29
N TYR A 71 -0.66 -9.33 7.30
CA TYR A 71 -1.61 -9.88 8.26
C TYR A 71 -1.88 -11.36 7.98
N TYR A 72 -2.06 -11.73 6.71
CA TYR A 72 -2.38 -13.10 6.34
C TYR A 72 -1.25 -14.09 6.64
N LEU A 73 0.02 -13.67 6.59
CA LEU A 73 1.17 -14.48 7.03
C LEU A 73 1.09 -14.90 8.50
N GLU A 74 0.45 -14.11 9.35
CA GLU A 74 0.22 -14.46 10.76
C GLU A 74 -1.03 -15.31 10.94
N GLN A 75 -2.03 -15.15 10.08
CA GLN A 75 -3.32 -15.82 10.18
C GLN A 75 -3.33 -17.23 9.56
N TYR A 76 -2.58 -17.42 8.48
CA TYR A 76 -2.52 -18.70 7.77
C TYR A 76 -1.98 -19.83 8.67
N GLY A 77 -2.76 -20.91 8.76
CA GLY A 77 -2.48 -22.04 9.64
C GLY A 77 -1.50 -23.08 9.10
N GLY A 78 -1.02 -22.94 7.87
CA GLY A 78 -0.10 -23.93 7.31
C GLY A 78 -0.78 -25.30 7.21
N ASP A 79 -0.10 -26.37 7.60
CA ASP A 79 -0.64 -27.73 7.63
C ASP A 79 -1.53 -28.03 8.86
N ASP A 80 -1.62 -27.12 9.83
CA ASP A 80 -2.41 -27.30 11.05
C ASP A 80 -3.92 -27.19 10.83
N ASP A 81 -4.37 -26.45 9.82
CA ASP A 81 -5.79 -26.28 9.50
C ASP A 81 -6.46 -27.62 9.15
N VAL A 82 -7.65 -27.85 9.72
CA VAL A 82 -8.42 -29.09 9.54
C VAL A 82 -9.79 -28.80 8.95
N TRP A 83 -10.17 -29.54 7.92
CA TRP A 83 -11.47 -29.43 7.28
C TRP A 83 -12.44 -30.46 7.84
N ILE A 84 -13.70 -30.04 8.03
CA ILE A 84 -14.77 -30.85 8.59
C ILE A 84 -15.72 -31.23 7.45
N GLY A 85 -15.78 -32.52 7.12
CA GLY A 85 -16.75 -33.09 6.18
C GLY A 85 -17.64 -34.12 6.90
N LYS A 86 -17.77 -35.31 6.31
CA LYS A 86 -18.27 -36.49 7.05
C LYS A 86 -17.26 -36.95 8.11
N THR A 87 -15.98 -36.78 7.80
CA THR A 87 -14.84 -37.01 8.67
C THR A 87 -13.92 -35.79 8.63
N LEU A 88 -12.99 -35.71 9.57
CA LEU A 88 -11.91 -34.72 9.50
C LEU A 88 -10.96 -35.08 8.36
N TYR A 89 -10.52 -34.08 7.60
CA TYR A 89 -9.55 -34.26 6.53
C TYR A 89 -8.63 -33.04 6.40
N ARG A 90 -7.48 -33.23 5.75
CA ARG A 90 -6.50 -32.16 5.47
C ARG A 90 -6.34 -31.99 3.97
N MET A 91 -6.10 -30.75 3.54
CA MET A 91 -5.88 -30.42 2.13
C MET A 91 -4.42 -29.97 1.91
N GLY A 92 -3.50 -30.92 1.70
CA GLY A 92 -2.06 -30.62 1.63
C GLY A 92 -1.62 -29.70 0.47
N ASN A 93 -2.47 -29.51 -0.55
CA ASN A 93 -2.24 -28.56 -1.64
C ASN A 93 -2.79 -27.15 -1.36
N VAL A 94 -3.53 -26.97 -0.27
CA VAL A 94 -4.12 -25.69 0.18
C VAL A 94 -3.47 -25.24 1.48
N ASN A 95 -3.28 -26.18 2.41
CA ASN A 95 -2.76 -26.03 3.76
C ASN A 95 -1.38 -26.69 3.84
N ASN A 96 -0.32 -25.88 3.72
CA ASN A 96 1.05 -26.36 3.57
C ASN A 96 2.09 -25.41 4.17
N ASN A 97 2.95 -25.93 5.04
CA ASN A 97 4.03 -25.15 5.65
C ASN A 97 5.07 -24.64 4.65
N LYS A 98 5.26 -25.31 3.51
CA LYS A 98 6.15 -24.84 2.44
C LYS A 98 5.69 -23.50 1.85
N TYR A 99 4.38 -23.31 1.70
CA TYR A 99 3.84 -22.04 1.22
C TYR A 99 4.06 -20.93 2.25
N LEU A 100 3.82 -21.22 3.53
CA LEU A 100 4.04 -20.26 4.61
C LEU A 100 5.52 -19.86 4.73
N GLU A 101 6.43 -20.84 4.67
CA GLU A 101 7.88 -20.60 4.72
C GLU A 101 8.35 -19.76 3.53
N MET A 102 7.95 -20.14 2.31
CA MET A 102 8.29 -19.40 1.10
C MET A 102 7.75 -17.97 1.16
N ALA A 103 6.51 -17.78 1.57
CA ALA A 103 5.89 -16.46 1.67
C ALA A 103 6.58 -15.56 2.71
N LYS A 104 7.04 -16.12 3.84
CA LYS A 104 7.84 -15.38 4.84
C LYS A 104 9.20 -14.96 4.28
N LEU A 105 9.89 -15.86 3.57
CA LEU A 105 11.18 -15.57 2.95
C LEU A 105 11.05 -14.47 1.89
N ASP A 106 10.05 -14.57 1.00
CA ASP A 106 9.76 -13.56 -0.01
C ASP A 106 9.44 -12.19 0.62
N TYR A 107 8.55 -12.18 1.61
CA TYR A 107 8.16 -10.94 2.29
C TYR A 107 9.35 -10.26 2.95
N ASN A 108 10.19 -11.02 3.67
CA ASN A 108 11.38 -10.49 4.34
C ASN A 108 12.43 -9.99 3.33
N HIS A 109 12.58 -10.68 2.20
CA HIS A 109 13.47 -10.25 1.13
C HIS A 109 13.03 -8.90 0.55
N CYS A 110 11.75 -8.77 0.18
CA CYS A 110 11.19 -7.53 -0.33
C CYS A 110 11.27 -6.41 0.72
N GLN A 111 10.98 -6.71 1.98
CA GLN A 111 11.09 -5.74 3.08
C GLN A 111 12.52 -5.21 3.23
N THR A 112 13.54 -6.06 3.07
CA THR A 112 14.95 -5.65 3.12
C THR A 112 15.28 -4.66 2.01
N ILE A 113 14.80 -4.92 0.79
CA ILE A 113 14.94 -4.00 -0.35
C ILE A 113 14.26 -2.66 -0.03
N HIS A 114 13.01 -2.70 0.47
CA HIS A 114 12.28 -1.49 0.81
C HIS A 114 12.95 -0.65 1.90
N GLN A 115 13.56 -1.29 2.91
CA GLN A 115 14.32 -0.60 3.95
C GLN A 115 15.59 0.07 3.41
N LEU A 116 16.28 -0.59 2.48
CA LEU A 116 17.46 -0.03 1.83
C LEU A 116 17.09 1.20 1.01
N GLU A 117 16.05 1.10 0.20
CA GLU A 117 15.53 2.21 -0.59
C GLU A 117 15.04 3.36 0.27
N TRP A 118 14.32 3.05 1.36
CA TRP A 118 13.90 4.04 2.33
C TRP A 118 15.08 4.80 2.92
N SER A 119 16.14 4.08 3.31
CA SER A 119 17.37 4.67 3.83
C SER A 119 18.08 5.55 2.79
N GLN A 120 18.11 5.14 1.51
CA GLN A 120 18.67 5.94 0.42
C GLN A 120 17.86 7.22 0.19
N MET A 121 16.53 7.13 0.22
CA MET A 121 15.66 8.31 0.11
C MET A 121 15.89 9.30 1.25
N GLN A 122 15.98 8.80 2.49
CA GLN A 122 16.25 9.64 3.66
C GLN A 122 17.59 10.37 3.53
N LYS A 123 18.65 9.68 3.08
CA LYS A 123 19.96 10.29 2.80
C LYS A 123 19.86 11.36 1.71
N GLY A 124 19.19 11.06 0.59
CA GLY A 124 19.00 12.02 -0.50
C GLY A 124 18.21 13.27 -0.07
N ALA A 125 17.22 13.13 0.81
CA ALA A 125 16.46 14.25 1.35
C ALA A 125 17.29 15.09 2.34
N HIS A 126 18.14 14.44 3.14
CA HIS A 126 19.05 15.08 4.08
C HIS A 126 20.09 15.97 3.37
N THR A 127 20.77 15.44 2.33
CA THR A 127 21.77 16.18 1.54
C THR A 127 21.21 17.46 0.92
N ARG A 128 19.91 17.48 0.62
CA ARG A 128 19.23 18.61 -0.03
C ARG A 128 18.51 19.55 0.97
N ASN A 129 18.79 19.43 2.26
CA ASN A 129 18.23 20.25 3.36
C ASN A 129 16.69 20.21 3.50
N PHE A 130 16.04 19.08 3.18
CA PHE A 130 14.57 18.93 3.20
C PHE A 130 14.00 18.23 4.45
N TYR A 131 14.58 18.52 5.61
CA TYR A 131 14.35 17.82 6.88
C TYR A 131 12.88 17.71 7.34
N GLY A 132 12.03 18.69 7.05
CA GLY A 132 10.65 18.74 7.56
C GLY A 132 9.62 17.86 6.84
N HIS A 133 10.03 17.11 5.80
CA HIS A 133 9.10 16.44 4.87
C HIS A 133 9.23 14.90 4.86
N ILE A 134 10.24 14.34 5.51
CA ILE A 134 10.61 12.92 5.39
C ILE A 134 9.59 12.00 6.10
N THR A 135 9.10 12.37 7.29
CA THR A 135 8.16 11.56 8.09
C THR A 135 6.76 11.47 7.47
N ARG A 136 6.36 12.43 6.61
CA ARG A 136 5.05 12.43 5.94
C ARG A 136 5.01 11.61 4.64
N GLN A 137 6.17 11.16 4.14
CA GLN A 137 6.27 10.48 2.84
C GLN A 137 6.27 8.95 2.93
N GLN A 138 6.42 8.37 4.13
CA GLN A 138 6.43 6.91 4.32
C GLN A 138 5.14 6.23 3.82
N PRO A 139 3.91 6.74 4.08
CA PRO A 139 2.69 6.15 3.54
C PRO A 139 2.60 6.26 1.99
N ALA A 140 3.10 7.36 1.43
CA ALA A 140 3.11 7.56 -0.03
C ALA A 140 4.07 6.61 -0.74
N TYR A 141 5.25 6.35 -0.14
CA TYR A 141 6.20 5.35 -0.64
C TYR A 141 5.61 3.94 -0.63
N LEU A 142 4.97 3.56 0.48
CA LEU A 142 4.34 2.24 0.61
C LEU A 142 3.22 2.05 -0.43
N SER A 143 2.33 3.03 -0.59
CA SER A 143 1.26 2.97 -1.61
C SER A 143 1.79 2.89 -3.05
N GLN A 144 2.90 3.56 -3.35
CA GLN A 144 3.56 3.44 -4.67
C GLN A 144 4.19 2.06 -4.89
N ARG A 145 4.81 1.48 -3.85
CA ARG A 145 5.38 0.14 -3.94
C ARG A 145 4.32 -0.94 -4.11
N ASP A 146 3.16 -0.80 -3.47
CA ASP A 146 2.05 -1.75 -3.69
C ASP A 146 1.52 -1.76 -5.14
N THR A 147 1.71 -0.67 -5.89
CA THR A 147 1.30 -0.58 -7.31
C THR A 147 2.40 -0.99 -8.29
N MET A 148 3.62 -1.26 -7.82
CA MET A 148 4.77 -1.59 -8.67
C MET A 148 5.30 -2.98 -8.31
N SER A 149 5.45 -3.87 -9.30
CA SER A 149 6.04 -5.19 -9.07
C SER A 149 7.42 -5.07 -8.43
N ASP A 150 7.73 -5.91 -7.44
CA ASP A 150 9.03 -5.89 -6.74
C ASP A 150 10.22 -6.17 -7.67
N LEU A 151 9.97 -6.76 -8.84
CA LEU A 151 10.95 -6.98 -9.90
C LEU A 151 11.34 -5.69 -10.63
N LEU A 152 10.52 -4.64 -10.51
CA LEU A 152 10.84 -3.32 -11.01
C LEU A 152 11.56 -2.58 -9.88
N GLY A 153 12.87 -2.42 -10.07
CA GLY A 153 13.67 -1.48 -9.29
C GLY A 153 13.01 -0.09 -9.30
N PRO A 154 13.36 0.76 -8.33
CA PRO A 154 12.72 2.07 -8.22
C PRO A 154 12.84 2.86 -9.52
N LYS A 155 11.71 3.37 -10.05
CA LYS A 155 11.77 4.36 -11.13
C LYS A 155 12.34 5.66 -10.52
N PRO A 156 13.45 6.21 -11.06
CA PRO A 156 14.15 7.35 -10.44
C PRO A 156 13.32 8.64 -10.25
N GLY A 157 12.10 8.71 -10.81
CA GLY A 157 11.20 9.87 -10.74
C GLY A 157 10.02 9.79 -9.77
N CYS A 158 9.76 8.68 -9.06
CA CYS A 158 8.58 8.59 -8.18
C CYS A 158 8.69 9.42 -6.88
N TYR A 159 9.92 9.79 -6.52
CA TYR A 159 10.26 10.40 -5.24
C TYR A 159 10.00 11.91 -5.17
N SER A 160 9.84 12.58 -6.32
CA SER A 160 9.75 14.05 -6.41
C SER A 160 8.32 14.60 -6.40
N LYS A 161 7.30 13.79 -6.72
CA LYS A 161 5.90 14.26 -6.82
C LYS A 161 5.32 14.82 -5.51
N PRO A 162 5.40 14.13 -4.36
CA PRO A 162 4.87 14.67 -3.11
C PRO A 162 5.63 15.92 -2.64
N TYR A 163 6.91 15.99 -3.01
CA TYR A 163 7.82 17.08 -2.67
C TYR A 163 7.46 18.37 -3.40
N ILE A 164 7.27 18.34 -4.73
CA ILE A 164 6.82 19.46 -5.56
C ILE A 164 5.53 20.05 -5.00
N THR A 165 4.51 19.22 -4.78
CA THR A 165 3.21 19.68 -4.25
C THR A 165 3.34 20.31 -2.87
N SER A 166 4.19 19.77 -1.98
CA SER A 166 4.36 20.28 -0.62
C SER A 166 5.06 21.64 -0.54
N ILE A 167 5.91 21.96 -1.51
CA ILE A 167 6.56 23.26 -1.60
C ILE A 167 5.56 24.28 -2.12
N PHE A 168 4.90 24.00 -3.24
CA PHE A 168 3.92 24.92 -3.80
C PHE A 168 2.72 25.19 -2.88
N THR A 169 2.42 24.30 -1.93
CA THR A 169 1.37 24.51 -0.93
C THR A 169 1.82 25.21 0.36
N LYS A 170 3.12 25.19 0.72
CA LYS A 170 3.62 25.80 1.97
C LYS A 170 4.12 27.24 1.80
N SER A 171 4.73 27.59 0.67
CA SER A 171 5.54 28.82 0.58
C SER A 171 4.80 30.07 0.11
N GLN A 172 3.48 30.18 0.27
CA GLN A 172 2.70 31.37 -0.12
C GLN A 172 3.01 31.85 -1.55
N PHE A 173 3.24 30.93 -2.49
CA PHE A 173 3.45 31.33 -3.88
C PHE A 173 2.15 31.92 -4.44
N SER A 174 2.26 33.11 -5.02
CA SER A 174 1.15 33.70 -5.76
C SER A 174 0.94 32.95 -7.09
N ASN A 175 -0.23 33.13 -7.72
CA ASN A 175 -0.47 32.61 -9.06
C ASN A 175 0.56 33.12 -10.09
N VAL A 176 1.14 34.30 -9.87
CA VAL A 176 2.19 34.88 -10.72
C VAL A 176 3.50 34.10 -10.56
N ASP A 177 3.86 33.72 -9.33
CA ASP A 177 5.04 32.91 -9.05
C ASP A 177 4.93 31.50 -9.64
N LEU A 178 3.72 30.91 -9.59
CA LEU A 178 3.45 29.62 -10.22
C LEU A 178 3.61 29.67 -11.74
N GLN A 179 3.11 30.73 -12.39
CA GLN A 179 3.28 30.93 -13.83
C GLN A 179 4.74 31.15 -14.20
N ALA A 180 5.48 31.94 -13.41
CA ALA A 180 6.91 32.16 -13.62
C ALA A 180 7.72 30.86 -13.50
N PHE A 181 7.42 30.03 -12.50
CA PHE A 181 8.03 28.70 -12.33
C PHE A 181 7.76 27.80 -13.55
N VAL A 182 6.52 27.72 -14.03
CA VAL A 182 6.16 26.87 -15.17
C VAL A 182 6.85 27.33 -16.45
N ILE A 183 6.90 28.63 -16.71
CA ILE A 183 7.58 29.21 -17.88
C ILE A 183 9.08 28.89 -17.84
N GLU A 184 9.70 28.99 -16.67
CA GLU A 184 11.11 28.67 -16.48
C GLU A 184 11.39 27.16 -16.62
N PHE A 185 10.46 26.30 -16.15
CA PHE A 185 10.58 24.86 -16.25
C PHE A 185 10.50 24.37 -17.70
N ILE A 186 9.65 25.01 -18.52
CA ILE A 186 9.50 24.69 -19.93
C ILE A 186 10.71 25.19 -20.75
N ASN A 187 11.32 26.32 -20.37
CA ASN A 187 12.37 27.00 -21.13
C ASN A 187 13.78 26.81 -20.54
N ALA A 188 14.12 25.59 -20.14
CA ALA A 188 15.29 25.23 -19.32
C ALA A 188 16.70 25.59 -19.88
N GLN A 189 16.83 26.29 -21.01
CA GLN A 189 18.14 26.63 -21.58
C GLN A 189 18.93 27.66 -20.78
N HIS A 190 18.32 28.40 -19.85
CA HIS A 190 19.01 29.31 -18.93
C HIS A 190 18.28 29.41 -17.59
N HIS A 191 18.44 28.41 -16.71
CA HIS A 191 18.10 28.58 -15.30
C HIS A 191 19.14 29.52 -14.65
N ASP A 192 18.72 30.73 -14.30
CA ASP A 192 19.55 31.66 -13.55
C ASP A 192 19.50 31.28 -12.07
N LYS A 193 20.66 30.90 -11.49
CA LYS A 193 20.79 30.45 -10.09
C LYS A 193 20.55 31.58 -9.07
N ASN A 194 20.21 32.78 -9.52
CA ASN A 194 20.05 33.96 -8.68
C ASN A 194 18.67 34.01 -7.98
N GLN A 195 18.67 33.76 -6.67
CA GLN A 195 17.72 34.25 -5.64
C GLN A 195 16.20 34.00 -5.83
N LYS A 196 15.75 33.26 -6.83
CA LYS A 196 14.33 32.94 -6.98
C LYS A 196 13.88 31.96 -5.89
N PRO A 197 12.69 32.14 -5.30
CA PRO A 197 12.22 31.28 -4.21
C PRO A 197 12.01 29.80 -4.62
N TRP A 198 11.96 29.49 -5.92
CA TRP A 198 11.81 28.14 -6.47
C TRP A 198 13.11 27.51 -7.04
N HIS A 199 14.27 28.17 -6.96
CA HIS A 199 15.53 27.65 -7.56
C HIS A 199 15.92 26.27 -7.00
N ILE A 200 15.78 26.07 -5.68
CA ILE A 200 16.02 24.79 -5.00
C ILE A 200 15.12 23.67 -5.54
N VAL A 201 13.88 24.01 -5.88
CA VAL A 201 12.92 23.05 -6.46
C VAL A 201 13.32 22.73 -7.89
N MET A 202 13.71 23.74 -8.66
CA MET A 202 14.09 23.60 -10.05
C MET A 202 15.34 22.75 -10.23
N ASP A 203 16.37 22.98 -9.42
CA ASP A 203 17.60 22.18 -9.42
C ASP A 203 17.29 20.73 -9.01
N ALA A 204 16.48 20.53 -7.97
CA ALA A 204 16.07 19.20 -7.53
C ALA A 204 15.27 18.44 -8.61
N VAL A 205 14.37 19.12 -9.34
CA VAL A 205 13.59 18.50 -10.42
C VAL A 205 14.48 18.16 -11.60
N HIS A 206 15.36 19.07 -12.05
CA HIS A 206 16.30 18.78 -13.15
C HIS A 206 17.26 17.65 -12.82
N GLU A 207 17.86 17.63 -11.63
CA GLU A 207 18.73 16.53 -11.20
C GLU A 207 17.99 15.20 -11.15
N THR A 208 16.75 15.19 -10.66
CA THR A 208 15.94 13.96 -10.60
C THR A 208 15.55 13.48 -12.00
N LEU A 209 15.18 14.39 -12.91
CA LEU A 209 14.84 14.04 -14.29
C LEU A 209 16.05 13.53 -15.08
N ASN A 210 17.25 14.08 -14.84
CA ASN A 210 18.50 13.62 -15.47
C ASN A 210 18.98 12.26 -14.96
N GLN A 211 18.44 11.76 -13.85
CA GLN A 211 18.73 10.45 -13.28
C GLN A 211 17.75 9.34 -13.73
N ILE A 212 16.68 9.68 -14.46
CA ILE A 212 15.70 8.76 -15.05
C ILE A 212 16.15 8.36 -16.46
#